data_AF-A0A2G2N3V8-F1
#
_entry.id   AF-A0A2G2N3V8-F1
#
_cell.length_a   1.000
_cell.length_b   1.000
_cell.length_c   1.000
_cell.angle_alpha   90.00
_cell.angle_beta   90.00
_cell.angle_gamma   90.00
#
_symmetry.space_group_name_H-M   'P 1'
#
loop_
_entity.id
_entity.type
_entity.pdbx_description
1 polymer ?
#
loop_
_entity_poly.entity_id
_entity_poly.type
_entity_poly.pdbx_seq_one_letter_code
_entity_poly.pdbx_strand_id
1 'polypeptide(L)'
;MLKKALLLSLFLLLNGCSLNSLSPLGEVDKVQVVSKNASVSHYRAYFVRTRLKPIKDNQKYLYFYNKKKKDLAILLHKNNHYILYSLFHPEAAKITIRAHKNTRFTAIEKVLEKQGYHLSSPQDAGATSFVALRLYKGIKTLLVEVKDYSALQIKYQQAIKNYNAASIHHIKTKLPHSLISGYYDRYYKQAKSDEARLQLKIIAKKLQLDSLEEIQSNEEAKAALAKEIPEEPEEPKAPKEQEEPQVSTLSFNHYAKKASYDELDIYLAESTTKSTLSFNQYAQLEQRHTALKEENLLNEGSLEELISAYKVTKKPSYKKRILELMKEVQK
;
A
#
# COMPACT_ATOMS: atom_id res chain seq x y z
N MET A 1 28.32 46.65 26.67
CA MET A 1 28.70 45.44 25.90
C MET A 1 27.77 44.24 26.13
N LEU A 2 27.14 44.09 27.31
CA LEU A 2 26.22 42.98 27.62
C LEU A 2 25.04 42.79 26.65
N LYS A 3 24.44 43.88 26.13
CA LYS A 3 23.28 43.79 25.22
C LYS A 3 23.59 43.17 23.85
N LYS A 4 24.85 43.23 23.38
CA LYS A 4 25.25 42.62 22.10
C LYS A 4 25.51 41.11 22.23
N ALA A 5 25.95 40.65 23.41
CA ALA A 5 26.16 39.23 23.69
C ALA A 5 24.84 38.45 23.82
N LEU A 6 23.80 39.09 24.38
CA LEU A 6 22.47 38.50 24.53
C LEU A 6 21.74 38.32 23.19
N LEU A 7 21.95 39.23 22.23
CA LEU A 7 21.38 39.14 20.88
C LEU A 7 22.07 38.05 20.04
N LEU A 8 23.37 37.83 20.26
CA LEU A 8 24.12 36.78 19.58
C LEU A 8 23.74 35.37 20.09
N SER A 9 23.44 35.23 21.39
CA SER A 9 22.97 33.94 21.95
C SER A 9 21.54 33.61 21.52
N LEU A 10 20.67 34.61 21.36
CA LEU A 10 19.31 34.43 20.86
C LEU A 10 19.31 33.96 19.39
N PHE A 11 20.24 34.45 18.57
CA PHE A 11 20.41 34.02 17.18
C PHE A 11 20.91 32.57 17.05
N LEU A 12 21.74 32.11 17.98
CA LEU A 12 22.20 30.72 18.01
C LEU A 12 21.10 29.76 18.49
N LEU A 13 20.22 30.19 19.39
CA LEU A 13 19.09 29.38 19.86
C LEU A 13 17.95 29.28 18.82
N LEU A 14 17.75 30.31 17.99
CA LEU A 14 16.74 30.30 16.91
C LEU A 14 17.14 29.46 15.69
N ASN A 15 18.43 29.12 15.53
CA ASN A 15 18.90 28.19 14.50
C ASN A 15 18.82 26.71 14.93
N GLY A 16 18.34 26.42 16.15
CA GLY A 16 18.14 25.06 16.67
C GLY A 16 16.86 24.36 16.19
N CYS A 17 16.02 25.06 15.41
CA CYS A 17 14.82 24.47 14.81
C CYS A 17 15.18 23.66 13.55
N SER A 18 15.36 22.35 13.74
CA SER A 18 14.95 21.30 12.80
C SER A 18 15.12 21.66 11.32
N LEU A 19 16.33 21.47 10.79
CA LEU A 19 16.55 21.15 9.38
C LEU A 19 15.81 19.84 9.06
N ASN A 20 14.50 19.94 8.84
CA ASN A 20 13.74 18.95 8.08
C ASN A 20 14.37 18.95 6.69
N SER A 21 15.26 17.97 6.50
CA SER A 21 15.92 17.57 5.27
C SER A 21 15.33 18.22 4.02
N LEU A 22 15.93 19.32 3.57
CA LEU A 22 15.89 19.69 2.16
C LEU A 22 16.54 18.51 1.43
N SER A 23 15.73 17.53 1.03
CA SER A 23 16.23 16.36 0.32
C SER A 23 16.96 16.90 -0.92
N PRO A 24 18.26 16.60 -1.10
CA PRO A 24 19.01 17.12 -2.23
C PRO A 24 18.25 16.76 -3.50
N LEU A 25 17.96 17.76 -4.34
CA LEU A 25 17.28 17.55 -5.61
C LEU A 25 18.04 16.48 -6.39
N GLY A 26 17.46 15.29 -6.46
CA GLY A 26 18.12 14.11 -6.98
C GLY A 26 18.87 14.27 -8.30
N GLU A 27 20.01 13.60 -8.40
CA GLU A 27 20.73 13.40 -9.66
C GLU A 27 20.00 12.37 -10.54
N VAL A 28 20.08 12.57 -11.85
CA VAL A 28 19.56 11.62 -12.84
C VAL A 28 20.54 10.45 -12.97
N ASP A 29 20.01 9.24 -13.23
CA ASP A 29 20.77 8.00 -13.32
C ASP A 29 21.54 7.63 -12.03
N LYS A 30 21.04 8.08 -10.87
CA LYS A 30 21.56 7.76 -9.54
C LYS A 30 20.40 7.36 -8.62
N VAL A 31 20.62 6.31 -7.83
CA VAL A 31 19.69 5.89 -6.77
C VAL A 31 19.90 6.79 -5.56
N GLN A 32 18.82 7.17 -4.89
CA GLN A 32 18.85 8.00 -3.68
C GLN A 32 18.02 7.37 -2.59
N VAL A 33 18.44 7.59 -1.35
CA VAL A 33 17.65 7.29 -0.16
C VAL A 33 16.65 8.43 0.04
N VAL A 34 15.35 8.12 -0.04
CA VAL A 34 14.27 9.07 0.24
C VAL A 34 13.98 9.12 1.73
N SER A 35 13.92 7.95 2.38
CA SER A 35 13.78 7.82 3.82
C SER A 35 14.31 6.48 4.29
N LYS A 36 14.75 6.41 5.54
CA LYS A 36 15.27 5.18 6.14
C LYS A 36 14.89 5.13 7.62
N ASN A 37 14.27 4.03 8.03
CA ASN A 37 14.01 3.73 9.43
C ASN A 37 14.28 2.25 9.72
N ALA A 38 14.09 1.82 10.98
CA ALA A 38 14.39 0.46 11.42
C ALA A 38 13.54 -0.64 10.74
N SER A 39 12.42 -0.28 10.11
CA SER A 39 11.48 -1.22 9.49
C SER A 39 11.52 -1.16 7.96
N VAL A 40 11.71 0.02 7.38
CA VAL A 40 11.58 0.27 5.95
C VAL A 40 12.63 1.26 5.48
N SER A 41 13.28 0.92 4.37
CA SER A 41 14.12 1.84 3.60
C SER A 41 13.43 2.17 2.27
N HIS A 42 13.29 3.45 1.95
CA HIS A 42 12.69 3.92 0.71
C HIS A 42 13.75 4.53 -0.19
N TYR A 43 13.85 4.00 -1.40
CA TYR A 43 14.78 4.40 -2.43
C TYR A 43 14.05 4.92 -3.66
N ARG A 44 14.67 5.89 -4.35
CA ARG A 44 14.14 6.47 -5.58
C ARG A 44 15.26 6.70 -6.58
N ALA A 45 14.97 6.46 -7.85
CA ALA A 45 15.87 6.78 -8.96
C ALA A 45 15.09 7.34 -10.14
N TYR A 46 15.71 8.24 -10.88
CA TYR A 46 15.20 8.76 -12.15
C TYR A 46 16.15 8.34 -13.27
N PHE A 47 15.80 7.30 -14.03
CA PHE A 47 16.65 6.82 -15.10
C PHE A 47 16.28 7.45 -16.45
N VAL A 48 17.24 7.96 -17.21
CA VAL A 48 16.96 8.51 -18.55
C VAL A 48 16.37 7.42 -19.45
N ARG A 49 15.18 7.69 -20.02
CA ARG A 49 14.47 6.69 -20.82
C ARG A 49 14.60 6.82 -22.34
N THR A 50 15.12 7.94 -22.84
CA THR A 50 15.21 8.23 -24.28
C THR A 50 16.07 7.24 -25.06
N ARG A 51 16.96 6.50 -24.36
CA ARG A 51 17.90 5.55 -24.96
C ARG A 51 17.75 4.12 -24.43
N LEU A 52 16.63 3.82 -23.75
CA LEU A 52 16.37 2.48 -23.21
C LEU A 52 15.93 1.51 -24.30
N LYS A 53 16.73 0.47 -24.50
CA LYS A 53 16.43 -0.65 -25.38
C LYS A 53 15.71 -1.76 -24.59
N PRO A 54 14.89 -2.58 -25.25
CA PRO A 54 14.35 -3.78 -24.63
C PRO A 54 15.47 -4.76 -24.28
N ILE A 55 15.25 -5.58 -23.26
CA ILE A 55 16.19 -6.59 -22.77
C ILE A 55 15.69 -8.00 -23.11
N LYS A 56 14.54 -8.37 -22.55
CA LYS A 56 13.89 -9.66 -22.70
C LYS A 56 12.38 -9.43 -22.71
N ASP A 57 11.64 -10.12 -23.57
CA ASP A 57 10.16 -10.04 -23.64
C ASP A 57 9.63 -8.59 -23.74
N ASN A 58 10.30 -7.76 -24.54
CA ASN A 58 10.04 -6.31 -24.69
C ASN A 58 10.16 -5.45 -23.41
N GLN A 59 10.61 -6.02 -22.29
CA GLN A 59 10.81 -5.30 -21.05
C GLN A 59 12.04 -4.37 -21.14
N LYS A 60 11.90 -3.13 -20.68
CA LYS A 60 12.96 -2.10 -20.70
C LYS A 60 13.91 -2.15 -19.51
N TYR A 61 13.54 -2.93 -18.49
CA TYR A 61 14.30 -3.14 -17.27
C TYR A 61 14.01 -4.53 -16.73
N LEU A 62 14.94 -5.09 -15.98
CA LEU A 62 14.79 -6.34 -15.25
C LEU A 62 15.33 -6.17 -13.84
N TYR A 63 14.76 -6.87 -12.86
CA TYR A 63 15.30 -6.89 -11.50
C TYR A 63 16.21 -8.09 -11.29
N PHE A 64 17.28 -7.87 -10.54
CA PHE A 64 18.18 -8.92 -10.11
C PHE A 64 18.36 -8.83 -8.59
N TYR A 65 18.55 -9.97 -7.94
CA TYR A 65 18.82 -10.01 -6.51
C TYR A 65 20.12 -10.76 -6.23
N ASN A 66 20.94 -10.17 -5.36
CA ASN A 66 22.14 -10.81 -4.83
C ASN A 66 21.90 -11.20 -3.37
N LYS A 67 21.69 -12.51 -3.13
CA LYS A 67 21.41 -13.04 -1.79
C LYS A 67 22.54 -12.79 -0.80
N LYS A 68 23.80 -12.92 -1.24
CA LYS A 68 24.98 -12.74 -0.38
C LYS A 68 25.14 -11.29 0.06
N LYS A 69 24.95 -10.34 -0.87
CA LYS A 69 25.03 -8.90 -0.60
C LYS A 69 23.74 -8.30 -0.05
N LYS A 70 22.64 -9.07 -0.04
CA LYS A 70 21.28 -8.60 0.23
C LYS A 70 20.98 -7.33 -0.58
N ASP A 71 21.16 -7.42 -1.89
CA ASP A 71 21.05 -6.28 -2.80
C ASP A 71 20.04 -6.55 -3.90
N LEU A 72 18.97 -5.77 -3.94
CA LEU A 72 18.07 -5.69 -5.09
C LEU A 72 18.65 -4.68 -6.08
N ALA A 73 18.76 -5.07 -7.33
CA ALA A 73 19.33 -4.25 -8.38
C ALA A 73 18.40 -4.20 -9.60
N ILE A 74 18.54 -3.15 -10.41
CA ILE A 74 17.82 -2.98 -11.67
C ILE A 74 18.79 -2.92 -12.84
N LEU A 75 18.53 -3.77 -13.84
CA LEU A 75 19.29 -3.84 -15.08
C LEU A 75 18.60 -2.99 -16.15
N LEU A 76 19.37 -2.08 -16.76
CA LEU A 76 18.93 -1.25 -17.88
C LEU A 76 19.82 -1.49 -19.09
N HIS A 77 19.24 -1.53 -20.29
CA HIS A 77 19.99 -1.58 -21.54
C HIS A 77 19.99 -0.20 -22.20
N LYS A 78 21.11 0.51 -22.11
CA LYS A 78 21.31 1.85 -22.67
C LYS A 78 22.36 1.81 -23.76
N ASN A 79 21.97 2.18 -24.98
CA ASN A 79 22.84 2.15 -26.16
C ASN A 79 23.43 0.76 -26.44
N ASN A 80 24.69 0.55 -26.12
CA ASN A 80 25.47 -0.67 -26.26
C ASN A 80 26.00 -1.16 -24.90
N HIS A 81 25.36 -0.76 -23.81
CA HIS A 81 25.74 -1.15 -22.46
C HIS A 81 24.52 -1.66 -21.68
N TYR A 82 24.74 -2.77 -20.98
CA TYR A 82 23.88 -3.19 -19.88
C TYR A 82 24.46 -2.60 -18.59
N ILE A 83 23.63 -1.87 -17.87
CA ILE A 83 24.04 -1.17 -16.64
C ILE A 83 23.15 -1.66 -15.51
N LEU A 84 23.76 -2.30 -14.52
CA LEU A 84 23.10 -2.76 -13.30
C LEU A 84 23.32 -1.72 -12.20
N TYR A 85 22.22 -1.19 -11.67
CA TYR A 85 22.22 -0.26 -10.55
C TYR A 85 21.74 -0.97 -9.29
N SER A 86 22.54 -0.92 -8.23
CA SER A 86 22.14 -1.35 -6.88
C SER A 86 21.06 -0.40 -6.34
N LEU A 87 19.92 -0.94 -5.92
CA LEU A 87 18.81 -0.18 -5.37
C LEU A 87 18.89 -0.07 -3.85
N PHE A 88 19.42 -1.08 -3.16
CA PHE A 88 19.52 -1.08 -1.69
C PHE A 88 20.81 -0.44 -1.18
N HIS A 89 21.87 -0.42 -2.00
CA HIS A 89 23.15 0.22 -1.70
C HIS A 89 23.46 1.32 -2.74
N PRO A 90 22.90 2.52 -2.60
CA PRO A 90 23.04 3.59 -3.59
C PRO A 90 24.48 4.05 -3.85
N GLU A 91 25.36 3.88 -2.86
CA GLU A 91 26.78 4.22 -2.96
C GLU A 91 27.60 3.15 -3.69
N ALA A 92 27.02 1.97 -3.97
CA ALA A 92 27.72 0.92 -4.69
C ALA A 92 27.93 1.33 -6.15
N ALA A 93 29.13 1.06 -6.67
CA ALA A 93 29.43 1.28 -8.07
C ALA A 93 28.50 0.45 -8.96
N LYS A 94 27.93 1.09 -9.98
CA LYS A 94 27.13 0.42 -11.01
C LYS A 94 28.00 -0.57 -11.80
N ILE A 95 27.44 -1.74 -12.12
CA ILE A 95 28.13 -2.72 -12.98
C ILE A 95 27.76 -2.40 -14.42
N THR A 96 28.77 -2.16 -15.26
CA THR A 96 28.58 -1.84 -16.68
C THR A 96 29.17 -2.95 -17.54
N ILE A 97 28.33 -3.56 -18.37
CA ILE A 97 28.71 -4.63 -19.30
C ILE A 97 28.51 -4.12 -20.72
N ARG A 98 29.59 -4.06 -21.50
CA ARG A 98 29.53 -3.68 -22.91
C ARG A 98 28.88 -4.81 -23.72
N ALA A 99 27.94 -4.45 -24.58
CA ALA A 99 27.28 -5.35 -25.51
C ALA A 99 27.63 -4.99 -26.95
N HIS A 100 27.97 -6.01 -27.72
CA HIS A 100 28.13 -5.92 -29.17
C HIS A 100 26.80 -6.22 -29.85
N LYS A 101 26.69 -5.94 -31.15
CA LYS A 101 25.44 -6.15 -31.93
C LYS A 101 24.90 -7.58 -31.80
N ASN A 102 25.77 -8.58 -31.63
CA ASN A 102 25.42 -10.00 -31.57
C ASN A 102 25.38 -10.55 -30.13
N THR A 103 25.56 -9.70 -29.11
CA THR A 103 25.54 -10.15 -27.71
C THR A 103 24.10 -10.50 -27.31
N ARG A 104 23.86 -11.79 -27.09
CA ARG A 104 22.57 -12.29 -26.57
C ARG A 104 22.42 -11.94 -25.08
N PHE A 105 21.19 -11.67 -24.65
CA PHE A 105 20.90 -11.40 -23.23
C PHE A 105 21.37 -12.52 -22.30
N THR A 106 21.28 -13.79 -22.71
CA THR A 106 21.76 -14.93 -21.91
C THR A 106 23.26 -14.87 -21.58
N ALA A 107 24.07 -14.22 -22.41
CA ALA A 107 25.49 -13.98 -22.10
C ALA A 107 25.64 -12.93 -20.99
N ILE A 108 24.81 -11.88 -21.01
CA ILE A 108 24.78 -10.84 -19.97
C ILE A 108 24.31 -11.43 -18.64
N GLU A 109 23.25 -12.24 -18.68
CA GLU A 109 22.71 -12.94 -17.51
C GLU A 109 23.79 -13.80 -16.84
N LYS A 110 24.52 -14.64 -17.60
CA LYS A 110 25.64 -15.44 -17.08
C LYS A 110 26.74 -14.60 -16.43
N VAL A 111 27.05 -13.42 -16.97
CA VAL A 111 28.04 -12.51 -16.36
C VAL A 111 27.53 -12.00 -15.00
N LEU A 112 26.25 -11.67 -14.90
CA LEU A 112 25.63 -11.21 -13.66
C LEU A 112 25.51 -12.34 -12.62
N GLU A 113 25.15 -13.55 -13.04
CA GLU A 113 25.09 -14.73 -12.17
C GLU A 113 26.44 -15.05 -11.54
N LYS A 114 27.54 -14.94 -12.31
CA LYS A 114 28.91 -15.07 -11.77
C LYS A 114 29.24 -14.03 -10.70
N GLN A 115 28.57 -12.88 -10.73
CA GLN A 115 28.68 -11.84 -9.70
C GLN A 115 27.67 -12.02 -8.55
N GLY A 116 26.89 -13.11 -8.58
CA GLY A 116 25.90 -13.47 -7.59
C GLY A 116 24.53 -12.81 -7.78
N TYR A 117 24.30 -12.14 -8.90
CA TYR A 117 23.01 -11.53 -9.24
C TYR A 117 22.18 -12.50 -10.07
N HIS A 118 21.02 -12.89 -9.55
CA HIS A 118 20.06 -13.73 -10.25
C HIS A 118 18.80 -12.96 -10.59
N LEU A 119 18.18 -13.26 -11.73
CA LEU A 119 16.91 -12.67 -12.12
C LEU A 119 15.87 -12.95 -11.00
N SER A 120 15.16 -11.91 -10.57
CA SER A 120 14.29 -11.98 -9.39
C SER A 120 13.15 -10.98 -9.51
N SER A 121 12.09 -11.12 -8.71
CA SER A 121 11.15 -10.04 -8.46
C SER A 121 11.56 -9.22 -7.23
N PRO A 122 11.10 -7.95 -7.11
CA PRO A 122 11.25 -7.19 -5.87
C PRO A 122 10.65 -7.90 -4.65
N GLN A 123 9.54 -8.63 -4.83
CA GLN A 123 8.84 -9.33 -3.77
C GLN A 123 9.69 -10.44 -3.15
N ASP A 124 10.44 -11.18 -3.98
CA ASP A 124 11.38 -12.21 -3.53
C ASP A 124 12.52 -11.63 -2.68
N ALA A 125 12.85 -10.35 -2.88
CA ALA A 125 13.83 -9.60 -2.10
C ALA A 125 13.21 -8.92 -0.86
N GLY A 126 11.93 -9.16 -0.57
CA GLY A 126 11.22 -8.50 0.54
C GLY A 126 10.92 -7.03 0.28
N ALA A 127 10.76 -6.64 -0.98
CA ALA A 127 10.53 -5.26 -1.38
C ALA A 127 9.30 -5.08 -2.27
N THR A 128 8.80 -3.85 -2.30
CA THR A 128 7.86 -3.41 -3.33
C THR A 128 8.55 -2.44 -4.27
N SER A 129 8.15 -2.45 -5.54
CA SER A 129 8.64 -1.46 -6.50
C SER A 129 7.49 -0.86 -7.29
N PHE A 130 7.60 0.44 -7.53
CA PHE A 130 6.72 1.20 -8.40
C PHE A 130 7.56 1.84 -9.50
N VAL A 131 7.11 1.66 -10.75
CA VAL A 131 7.80 2.19 -11.92
C VAL A 131 6.82 3.03 -12.73
N ALA A 132 7.21 4.25 -13.06
CA ALA A 132 6.37 5.18 -13.82
C ALA A 132 7.19 6.03 -14.80
N LEU A 133 6.54 6.46 -15.87
CA LEU A 133 7.10 7.46 -16.78
C LEU A 133 6.91 8.84 -16.18
N ARG A 134 8.00 9.61 -16.07
CA ARG A 134 7.96 10.98 -15.54
C ARG A 134 8.84 11.91 -16.37
N LEU A 135 8.54 13.21 -16.27
CA LEU A 135 9.45 14.26 -16.67
C LEU A 135 10.13 14.77 -15.39
N TYR A 136 11.46 14.73 -15.34
CA TYR A 136 12.22 15.19 -14.19
C TYR A 136 13.32 16.14 -14.66
N LYS A 137 13.29 17.39 -14.18
CA LYS A 137 14.20 18.46 -14.62
C LYS A 137 14.24 18.60 -16.16
N GLY A 138 13.07 18.53 -16.82
CA GLY A 138 12.96 18.59 -18.28
C GLY A 138 13.37 17.33 -19.05
N ILE A 139 13.87 16.29 -18.37
CA ILE A 139 14.34 15.05 -19.00
C ILE A 139 13.27 13.96 -18.87
N LYS A 140 12.99 13.24 -19.97
CA LYS A 140 12.11 12.07 -19.96
C LYS A 140 12.80 10.93 -19.21
N THR A 141 12.22 10.51 -18.09
CA THR A 141 12.79 9.49 -17.20
C THR A 141 11.82 8.35 -16.90
N LEU A 142 12.39 7.23 -16.47
CA LEU A 142 11.75 6.14 -15.77
C LEU A 142 11.96 6.40 -14.27
N LEU A 143 10.91 6.83 -13.57
CA LEU A 143 10.90 6.90 -12.12
C LEU A 143 10.80 5.48 -11.59
N VAL A 144 11.75 5.09 -10.75
CA VAL A 144 11.76 3.83 -10.03
C VAL A 144 11.75 4.14 -8.54
N GLU A 145 10.72 3.71 -7.85
CA GLU A 145 10.61 3.76 -6.40
C GLU A 145 10.64 2.34 -5.85
N VAL A 146 11.39 2.15 -4.77
CA VAL A 146 11.57 0.85 -4.13
C VAL A 146 11.48 1.02 -2.64
N LYS A 147 10.65 0.22 -1.99
CA LYS A 147 10.58 0.14 -0.54
C LYS A 147 11.06 -1.24 -0.10
N ASP A 148 12.18 -1.27 0.61
CA ASP A 148 12.73 -2.47 1.23
C ASP A 148 12.03 -2.71 2.58
N TYR A 149 11.30 -3.82 2.66
CA TYR A 149 10.64 -4.29 3.86
C TYR A 149 11.32 -5.55 4.43
N SER A 150 12.49 -5.96 3.94
CA SER A 150 13.11 -7.24 4.29
C SER A 150 13.30 -7.43 5.80
N ALA A 151 13.77 -6.40 6.51
CA ALA A 151 13.93 -6.43 7.97
C ALA A 151 12.58 -6.57 8.70
N LEU A 152 11.54 -5.88 8.22
CA LEU A 152 10.19 -5.98 8.76
C LEU A 152 9.58 -7.36 8.50
N GLN A 153 9.73 -7.85 7.27
CA GLN A 153 9.26 -9.16 6.82
C GLN A 153 9.84 -10.27 7.69
N ILE A 154 11.14 -10.23 8.02
CA ILE A 154 11.78 -11.21 8.91
C ILE A 154 11.12 -11.21 10.30
N LYS A 155 10.85 -10.05 10.89
CA LYS A 155 10.19 -9.96 12.21
C LYS A 155 8.80 -10.60 12.18
N TYR A 156 8.00 -10.30 11.16
CA TYR A 156 6.69 -10.91 11.00
C TYR A 156 6.77 -12.41 10.71
N GLN A 157 7.71 -12.86 9.88
CA GLN A 157 7.93 -14.29 9.61
C GLN A 157 8.33 -15.06 10.88
N GLN A 158 9.14 -14.47 11.76
CA GLN A 158 9.50 -15.04 13.06
C GLN A 158 8.30 -15.10 13.99
N ALA A 159 7.51 -14.02 14.08
CA ALA A 159 6.29 -13.98 14.89
C ALA A 159 5.27 -15.04 14.44
N ILE A 160 5.07 -15.20 13.13
CA ILE A 160 4.19 -16.21 12.54
C ILE A 160 4.72 -17.61 12.84
N LYS A 161 6.02 -17.85 12.60
CA LYS A 161 6.64 -19.17 12.79
C LYS A 161 6.58 -19.65 14.24
N ASN A 162 6.73 -18.73 15.17
CA ASN A 162 6.76 -19.03 16.61
C ASN A 162 5.40 -18.80 17.29
N TYR A 163 4.35 -18.50 16.52
CA TYR A 163 3.02 -18.17 17.04
C TYR A 163 3.06 -17.13 18.18
N ASN A 164 3.83 -16.04 18.01
CA ASN A 164 4.05 -15.03 19.05
C ASN A 164 3.71 -13.63 18.54
N ALA A 165 2.46 -13.21 18.77
CA ALA A 165 1.99 -11.88 18.38
C ALA A 165 2.60 -10.74 19.22
N ALA A 166 2.97 -11.02 20.48
CA ALA A 166 3.55 -10.01 21.37
C ALA A 166 4.85 -9.42 20.81
N SER A 167 5.67 -10.24 20.13
CA SER A 167 6.94 -9.84 19.52
C SER A 167 6.81 -8.70 18.48
N ILE A 168 5.63 -8.52 17.89
CA ILE A 168 5.37 -7.52 16.85
C ILE A 168 4.39 -6.43 17.30
N HIS A 169 3.84 -6.49 18.52
CA HIS A 169 2.78 -5.59 18.98
C HIS A 169 3.15 -4.11 18.79
N HIS A 170 4.37 -3.73 19.15
CA HIS A 170 4.90 -2.36 19.10
C HIS A 170 5.19 -1.84 17.67
N ILE A 171 5.20 -2.71 16.66
CA ILE A 171 5.51 -2.33 15.28
C ILE A 171 4.33 -1.55 14.68
N LYS A 172 4.53 -0.26 14.39
CA LYS A 172 3.51 0.59 13.75
C LYS A 172 3.50 0.51 12.22
N THR A 173 4.63 0.13 11.63
CA THR A 173 4.78 0.11 10.16
C THR A 173 3.99 -1.05 9.55
N LYS A 174 3.16 -0.75 8.55
CA LYS A 174 2.41 -1.76 7.79
C LYS A 174 3.31 -2.51 6.83
N LEU A 175 3.25 -3.84 6.87
CA LEU A 175 3.88 -4.73 5.89
C LEU A 175 2.87 -5.03 4.75
N PRO A 176 3.23 -4.86 3.47
CA PRO A 176 2.35 -5.21 2.36
C PRO A 176 1.95 -6.69 2.34
N HIS A 177 0.67 -6.98 2.05
CA HIS A 177 0.13 -8.35 2.09
C HIS A 177 0.84 -9.28 1.09
N SER A 178 1.25 -8.74 -0.06
CA SER A 178 1.99 -9.47 -1.09
C SER A 178 3.33 -10.03 -0.63
N LEU A 179 3.88 -9.53 0.49
CA LEU A 179 5.15 -10.00 1.04
C LEU A 179 4.99 -11.07 2.14
N ILE A 180 3.77 -11.31 2.64
CA ILE A 180 3.59 -12.13 3.85
C ILE A 180 2.40 -13.11 3.81
N SER A 181 1.36 -12.84 3.01
CA SER A 181 0.13 -13.66 2.92
C SER A 181 0.41 -15.15 2.75
N GLY A 182 1.14 -15.54 1.69
CA GLY A 182 1.45 -16.95 1.45
C GLY A 182 2.31 -17.62 2.54
N TYR A 183 3.07 -16.84 3.32
CA TYR A 183 3.81 -17.36 4.47
C TYR A 183 2.86 -17.56 5.67
N TYR A 184 1.96 -16.61 5.90
CA TYR A 184 0.91 -16.71 6.91
C TYR A 184 0.02 -17.94 6.68
N ASP A 185 -0.55 -18.09 5.49
CA ASP A 185 -1.49 -19.17 5.15
C ASP A 185 -0.89 -20.56 5.40
N ARG A 186 0.41 -20.70 5.14
CA ARG A 186 1.14 -21.95 5.38
C ARG A 186 1.17 -22.31 6.86
N TYR A 187 1.50 -21.35 7.72
CA TYR A 187 1.59 -21.58 9.17
C TYR A 187 0.22 -21.66 9.82
N TYR A 188 -0.79 -20.96 9.30
CA TYR A 188 -2.17 -21.10 9.74
C TYR A 188 -2.70 -22.52 9.52
N LYS A 189 -2.47 -23.10 8.34
CA LYS A 189 -2.83 -24.50 8.05
C LYS A 189 -2.07 -25.52 8.91
N GLN A 190 -0.88 -25.18 9.39
CA GLN A 190 -0.04 -26.05 10.23
C GLN A 190 -0.33 -25.94 11.73
N ALA A 191 -1.06 -24.90 12.16
CA ALA A 191 -1.37 -24.67 13.56
C ALA A 191 -2.37 -25.71 14.08
N LYS A 192 -1.90 -26.55 15.02
CA LYS A 192 -2.69 -27.64 15.63
C LYS A 192 -3.41 -27.22 16.91
N SER A 193 -2.85 -26.28 17.67
CA SER A 193 -3.45 -25.80 18.92
C SER A 193 -4.27 -24.53 18.70
N ASP A 194 -5.31 -24.37 19.50
CA ASP A 194 -6.17 -23.19 19.46
C ASP A 194 -5.41 -21.93 19.89
N GLU A 195 -4.46 -22.06 20.82
CA GLU A 195 -3.55 -20.97 21.19
C GLU A 195 -2.71 -20.48 19.99
N ALA A 196 -2.12 -21.40 19.21
CA ALA A 196 -1.35 -21.04 18.04
C ALA A 196 -2.22 -20.33 16.99
N ARG A 197 -3.44 -20.83 16.77
CA ARG A 197 -4.42 -20.20 15.87
C ARG A 197 -4.83 -18.82 16.36
N LEU A 198 -5.05 -18.63 17.65
CA LEU A 198 -5.37 -17.34 18.26
C LEU A 198 -4.24 -16.32 18.04
N GLN A 199 -2.99 -16.72 18.28
CA GLN A 199 -1.82 -15.88 18.04
C GLN A 199 -1.71 -15.48 16.57
N LEU A 200 -1.94 -16.41 15.64
CA LEU A 200 -1.98 -16.12 14.22
C LEU A 200 -3.13 -15.18 13.84
N LYS A 201 -4.33 -15.31 14.42
CA LYS A 201 -5.45 -14.37 14.18
C LYS A 201 -5.09 -12.95 14.65
N ILE A 202 -4.41 -12.80 15.79
CA ILE A 202 -3.92 -11.48 16.25
C ILE A 202 -2.92 -10.90 15.25
N ILE A 203 -1.98 -11.71 14.75
CA ILE A 203 -1.00 -11.31 13.74
C ILE A 203 -1.70 -10.90 12.43
N ALA A 204 -2.68 -11.68 11.98
CA ALA A 204 -3.44 -11.43 10.77
C ALA A 204 -4.24 -10.12 10.83
N LYS A 205 -4.94 -9.89 11.94
CA LYS A 205 -5.65 -8.63 12.21
C LYS A 205 -4.71 -7.43 12.14
N LYS A 206 -3.52 -7.54 12.72
CA LYS A 206 -2.50 -6.48 12.67
C LYS A 206 -1.98 -6.23 11.25
N LEU A 207 -1.74 -7.30 10.51
CA LEU A 207 -1.33 -7.23 9.11
C LEU A 207 -2.49 -6.85 8.17
N GLN A 208 -3.72 -6.86 8.67
CA GLN A 208 -4.96 -6.70 7.90
C GLN A 208 -5.11 -7.77 6.80
N LEU A 209 -4.67 -9.01 7.10
CA LEU A 209 -4.76 -10.14 6.16
C LEU A 209 -6.18 -10.73 6.08
N ASP A 210 -7.00 -10.51 7.09
CA ASP A 210 -8.35 -11.03 7.14
C ASP A 210 -9.17 -10.42 5.99
N SER A 211 -9.71 -11.27 5.12
CA SER A 211 -10.96 -10.93 4.45
C SER A 211 -12.05 -10.83 5.52
N LEU A 212 -13.00 -9.91 5.34
CA LEU A 212 -14.05 -9.55 6.30
C LEU A 212 -14.94 -10.71 6.83
N GLU A 213 -14.71 -11.97 6.43
CA GLU A 213 -15.53 -13.14 6.77
C GLU A 213 -15.16 -13.83 8.10
N GLU A 214 -13.93 -13.70 8.62
CA GLU A 214 -13.53 -14.43 9.86
C GLU A 214 -13.73 -13.66 11.18
N ILE A 215 -14.24 -12.42 11.14
CA ILE A 215 -14.46 -11.60 12.36
C ILE A 215 -15.74 -12.05 13.10
N GLN A 216 -16.73 -12.62 12.41
CA GLN A 216 -17.99 -13.05 13.02
C GLN A 216 -17.82 -14.29 13.93
N SER A 217 -16.83 -15.15 13.69
CA SER A 217 -16.60 -16.33 14.55
C SER A 217 -15.93 -15.99 15.89
N ASN A 218 -15.59 -14.72 16.14
CA ASN A 218 -14.81 -14.29 17.30
C ASN A 218 -15.64 -13.53 18.35
N GLU A 219 -16.89 -13.19 18.06
CA GLU A 219 -17.83 -12.74 19.10
C GLU A 219 -18.43 -13.93 19.86
N GLU A 220 -18.71 -15.06 19.19
CA GLU A 220 -19.15 -16.29 19.86
C GLU A 220 -18.06 -16.87 20.79
N ALA A 221 -16.79 -16.77 20.40
CA ALA A 221 -15.68 -17.22 21.24
C ALA A 221 -15.44 -16.30 22.46
N LYS A 222 -15.72 -15.00 22.35
CA LYS A 222 -15.71 -14.07 23.49
C LYS A 222 -16.91 -14.30 24.42
N ALA A 223 -18.07 -14.66 23.87
CA ALA A 223 -19.27 -15.00 24.65
C ALA A 223 -19.15 -16.36 25.36
N ALA A 224 -18.44 -17.32 24.77
CA ALA A 224 -18.15 -18.62 25.41
C ALA A 224 -17.18 -18.49 26.59
N LEU A 225 -16.19 -17.58 26.52
CA LEU A 225 -15.24 -17.35 27.62
C LEU A 225 -15.81 -16.56 28.81
N ALA A 226 -16.93 -15.86 28.62
CA ALA A 226 -17.62 -15.13 29.69
C ALA A 226 -18.50 -16.02 30.59
N LYS A 227 -18.68 -17.31 30.24
CA LYS A 227 -19.54 -18.26 30.98
C LYS A 227 -18.83 -19.14 32.01
N GLU A 228 -17.49 -19.06 32.15
CA GLU A 228 -16.72 -19.93 33.07
C GLU A 228 -16.16 -19.23 34.31
N ILE A 229 -16.54 -17.98 34.58
CA ILE A 229 -16.21 -17.32 35.85
C ILE A 229 -17.48 -17.27 36.72
N PRO A 230 -17.50 -17.87 37.92
CA PRO A 230 -18.64 -17.76 38.82
C PRO A 230 -18.67 -16.34 39.41
N GLU A 231 -19.68 -15.55 39.05
CA GLU A 231 -20.04 -14.34 39.78
C GLU A 231 -21.06 -14.67 40.87
N GLU A 232 -20.69 -14.34 42.10
CA GLU A 232 -21.50 -14.32 43.31
C GLU A 232 -22.52 -13.16 43.24
N PRO A 233 -23.72 -13.26 43.85
CA PRO A 233 -24.90 -12.52 43.39
C PRO A 233 -25.06 -11.17 44.11
N GLU A 234 -25.47 -10.15 43.36
CA GLU A 234 -26.20 -9.01 43.93
C GLU A 234 -27.47 -8.68 43.13
N GLU A 235 -28.48 -8.30 43.90
CA GLU A 235 -29.90 -8.20 43.63
C GLU A 235 -30.34 -6.93 42.86
N PRO A 236 -31.63 -6.84 42.44
CA PRO A 236 -32.03 -6.25 41.16
C PRO A 236 -32.51 -4.79 41.27
N LYS A 237 -32.37 -4.03 40.17
CA LYS A 237 -33.24 -2.87 39.88
C LYS A 237 -33.58 -2.74 38.39
N ALA A 238 -34.87 -2.99 38.14
CA ALA A 238 -35.85 -2.39 37.23
C ALA A 238 -35.44 -1.69 35.90
N PRO A 239 -36.31 -1.80 34.87
CA PRO A 239 -35.95 -1.66 33.46
C PRO A 239 -36.06 -0.21 32.95
N LYS A 240 -35.17 0.17 32.05
CA LYS A 240 -35.38 1.31 31.15
C LYS A 240 -35.38 0.83 29.70
N GLU A 241 -36.60 0.77 29.21
CA GLU A 241 -37.05 0.77 27.83
C GLU A 241 -36.41 1.97 27.08
N GLN A 242 -35.64 1.68 26.04
CA GLN A 242 -35.32 2.61 24.97
C GLN A 242 -35.46 1.85 23.66
N GLU A 243 -36.45 2.29 22.87
CA GLU A 243 -36.78 1.81 21.54
C GLU A 243 -35.57 1.96 20.60
N GLU A 244 -35.08 0.84 20.07
CA GLU A 244 -34.27 0.83 18.87
C GLU A 244 -35.19 1.04 17.64
N PRO A 245 -34.80 1.87 16.66
CA PRO A 245 -35.61 2.09 15.48
C PRO A 245 -35.71 0.82 14.64
N GLN A 246 -36.95 0.44 14.29
CA GLN A 246 -37.29 -0.72 13.49
C GLN A 246 -36.58 -0.68 12.12
N VAL A 247 -35.79 -1.72 11.85
CA VAL A 247 -35.07 -1.95 10.59
C VAL A 247 -36.07 -2.28 9.49
N SER A 248 -36.09 -1.47 8.43
CA SER A 248 -36.90 -1.73 7.23
C SER A 248 -36.35 -2.95 6.49
N THR A 249 -37.07 -4.08 6.54
CA THR A 249 -36.79 -5.28 5.74
C THR A 249 -37.18 -5.08 4.27
N LEU A 250 -36.56 -4.13 3.57
CA LEU A 250 -36.75 -3.96 2.13
C LEU A 250 -35.85 -4.95 1.37
N SER A 251 -36.42 -5.67 0.38
CA SER A 251 -35.70 -6.70 -0.36
C SER A 251 -34.61 -6.13 -1.28
N PHE A 252 -33.56 -6.92 -1.58
CA PHE A 252 -32.50 -6.58 -2.55
C PHE A 252 -33.01 -5.93 -3.85
N ASN A 253 -34.15 -6.39 -4.38
CA ASN A 253 -34.73 -5.86 -5.61
C ASN A 253 -35.12 -4.37 -5.52
N HIS A 254 -35.50 -3.89 -4.34
CA HIS A 254 -35.76 -2.48 -4.10
C HIS A 254 -34.47 -1.67 -4.23
N TYR A 255 -33.41 -2.07 -3.53
CA TYR A 255 -32.10 -1.41 -3.57
C TYR A 255 -31.36 -1.56 -4.89
N ALA A 256 -31.69 -2.56 -5.71
CA ALA A 256 -31.11 -2.73 -7.03
C ALA A 256 -31.78 -1.89 -8.13
N LYS A 257 -33.03 -1.42 -7.92
CA LYS A 257 -33.81 -0.79 -9.00
C LYS A 257 -34.49 0.52 -8.65
N LYS A 258 -34.89 0.72 -7.39
CA LYS A 258 -35.79 1.81 -7.00
C LYS A 258 -35.23 2.75 -5.94
N ALA A 259 -34.32 2.26 -5.08
CA ALA A 259 -33.74 3.09 -4.03
C ALA A 259 -33.05 4.33 -4.59
N SER A 260 -33.20 5.46 -3.89
CA SER A 260 -32.46 6.70 -4.12
C SER A 260 -30.98 6.55 -3.74
N TYR A 261 -30.18 7.59 -4.03
CA TYR A 261 -28.77 7.60 -3.61
C TYR A 261 -28.64 7.48 -2.08
N ASP A 262 -29.35 8.33 -1.33
CA ASP A 262 -29.27 8.39 0.13
C ASP A 262 -29.79 7.11 0.79
N GLU A 263 -30.89 6.55 0.27
CA GLU A 263 -31.42 5.27 0.76
C GLU A 263 -30.43 4.12 0.55
N LEU A 264 -29.73 4.11 -0.59
CA LEU A 264 -28.73 3.09 -0.88
C LEU A 264 -27.43 3.32 -0.10
N ASP A 265 -27.05 4.58 0.15
CA ASP A 265 -25.87 4.93 0.96
C ASP A 265 -26.04 4.49 2.41
N ILE A 266 -27.19 4.78 3.01
CA ILE A 266 -27.56 4.34 4.35
C ILE A 266 -27.56 2.81 4.40
N TYR A 267 -28.24 2.16 3.46
CA TYR A 267 -28.32 0.71 3.42
C TYR A 267 -26.94 0.05 3.26
N LEU A 268 -26.05 0.57 2.41
CA LEU A 268 -24.69 0.02 2.24
C LEU A 268 -23.76 0.33 3.43
N ALA A 269 -24.05 1.38 4.20
CA ALA A 269 -23.32 1.72 5.41
C ALA A 269 -23.70 0.84 6.61
N GLU A 270 -24.87 0.19 6.58
CA GLU A 270 -25.29 -0.76 7.60
C GLU A 270 -24.35 -1.97 7.66
N SER A 271 -23.89 -2.30 8.87
CA SER A 271 -22.95 -3.40 9.12
C SER A 271 -23.52 -4.77 8.75
N THR A 272 -24.85 -4.91 8.74
CA THR A 272 -25.61 -6.14 8.45
C THR A 272 -25.91 -6.34 6.97
N THR A 273 -25.87 -5.29 6.15
CA THR A 273 -26.19 -5.36 4.71
C THR A 273 -25.21 -6.23 3.93
N LYS A 274 -23.92 -6.16 4.29
CA LYS A 274 -22.90 -6.99 3.64
C LYS A 274 -23.05 -8.47 3.97
N SER A 275 -23.58 -8.81 5.14
CA SER A 275 -23.79 -10.20 5.58
C SER A 275 -25.09 -10.81 5.06
N THR A 276 -26.06 -9.99 4.64
CA THR A 276 -27.37 -10.45 4.13
C THR A 276 -27.41 -10.64 2.62
N LEU A 277 -26.46 -10.07 1.89
CA LEU A 277 -26.37 -10.14 0.43
C LEU A 277 -25.26 -11.10 -0.02
N SER A 278 -25.50 -11.83 -1.10
CA SER A 278 -24.41 -12.55 -1.78
C SER A 278 -23.39 -11.55 -2.33
N PHE A 279 -22.14 -12.00 -2.52
CA PHE A 279 -21.07 -11.19 -3.10
C PHE A 279 -21.50 -10.49 -4.39
N ASN A 280 -22.20 -11.19 -5.29
CA ASN A 280 -22.67 -10.64 -6.56
C ASN A 280 -23.75 -9.58 -6.37
N GLN A 281 -24.65 -9.76 -5.41
CA GLN A 281 -25.68 -8.78 -5.07
C GLN A 281 -25.06 -7.52 -4.47
N TYR A 282 -24.13 -7.67 -3.53
CA TYR A 282 -23.42 -6.53 -2.93
C TYR A 282 -22.61 -5.74 -3.97
N ALA A 283 -21.86 -6.44 -4.83
CA ALA A 283 -21.10 -5.81 -5.92
C ALA A 283 -22.01 -5.06 -6.91
N GLN A 284 -23.21 -5.57 -7.20
CA GLN A 284 -24.20 -4.88 -8.03
C GLN A 284 -24.71 -3.60 -7.35
N LEU A 285 -24.95 -3.63 -6.04
CA LEU A 285 -25.37 -2.45 -5.30
C LEU A 285 -24.27 -1.39 -5.21
N GLU A 286 -23.00 -1.77 -4.99
CA GLU A 286 -21.88 -0.83 -5.01
C GLU A 286 -21.71 -0.16 -6.39
N GLN A 287 -21.88 -0.92 -7.47
CA GLN A 287 -21.87 -0.37 -8.82
C GLN A 287 -23.01 0.63 -9.04
N ARG A 288 -24.23 0.29 -8.58
CA ARG A 288 -25.38 1.18 -8.65
C ARG A 288 -25.19 2.43 -7.80
N HIS A 289 -24.67 2.29 -6.58
CA HIS A 289 -24.36 3.40 -5.68
C HIS A 289 -23.35 4.37 -6.32
N THR A 290 -22.30 3.83 -6.93
CA THR A 290 -21.33 4.65 -7.68
C THR A 290 -22.00 5.40 -8.84
N ALA A 291 -22.90 4.75 -9.57
CA ALA A 291 -23.62 5.39 -10.68
C ALA A 291 -24.57 6.50 -10.17
N LEU A 292 -25.33 6.24 -9.10
CA LEU A 292 -26.23 7.23 -8.51
C LEU A 292 -25.47 8.41 -7.88
N LYS A 293 -24.29 8.16 -7.30
CA LYS A 293 -23.40 9.22 -6.82
C LYS A 293 -22.91 10.11 -7.95
N GLU A 294 -22.54 9.49 -9.08
CA GLU A 294 -22.12 10.20 -10.28
C GLU A 294 -23.28 11.04 -10.84
N GLU A 295 -24.50 10.49 -10.89
CA GLU A 295 -25.69 11.19 -11.35
C GLU A 295 -26.11 12.34 -10.42
N ASN A 296 -26.14 12.10 -9.12
CA ASN A 296 -26.48 13.13 -8.13
C ASN A 296 -25.49 14.31 -8.19
N LEU A 297 -24.19 14.02 -8.32
CA LEU A 297 -23.19 15.08 -8.49
C LEU A 297 -23.40 15.90 -9.78
N LEU A 298 -23.83 15.26 -10.87
CA LEU A 298 -24.07 15.98 -12.13
C LEU A 298 -25.34 16.82 -12.10
N ASN A 299 -26.34 16.43 -11.31
CA ASN A 299 -27.62 17.13 -11.24
C ASN A 299 -27.63 18.23 -10.17
N GLU A 300 -27.04 17.95 -9.01
CA GLU A 300 -27.19 18.77 -7.79
C GLU A 300 -25.84 19.23 -7.20
N GLY A 301 -24.71 18.76 -7.75
CA GLY A 301 -23.38 19.04 -7.22
C GLY A 301 -22.97 20.51 -7.35
N SER A 302 -22.36 21.04 -6.29
CA SER A 302 -21.77 22.37 -6.30
C SER A 302 -20.54 22.45 -7.23
N LEU A 303 -20.17 23.67 -7.64
CA LEU A 303 -18.99 23.89 -8.49
C LEU A 303 -17.70 23.31 -7.88
N GLU A 304 -17.56 23.39 -6.55
CA GLU A 304 -16.40 22.85 -5.84
C GLU A 304 -16.33 21.32 -5.87
N GLU A 305 -17.48 20.66 -5.74
CA GLU A 305 -17.60 19.20 -5.80
C GLU A 305 -17.36 18.69 -7.22
N LEU A 306 -17.86 19.40 -8.24
CA LEU A 306 -17.58 19.13 -9.65
C LEU A 306 -16.08 19.23 -9.96
N ILE A 307 -15.41 20.29 -9.50
CA ILE A 307 -13.95 20.47 -9.66
C ILE A 307 -13.18 19.32 -8.99
N SER A 308 -13.61 18.93 -7.78
CA SER A 308 -12.98 17.85 -7.02
C SER A 308 -13.12 16.51 -7.73
N ALA A 309 -14.32 16.20 -8.22
CA ALA A 309 -14.58 14.98 -8.99
C ALA A 309 -13.79 14.94 -10.31
N TYR A 310 -13.69 16.07 -11.03
CA TYR A 310 -12.92 16.17 -12.29
C TYR A 310 -11.43 15.82 -12.11
N LYS A 311 -10.84 16.19 -10.98
CA LYS A 311 -9.43 15.91 -10.65
C LYS A 311 -9.17 14.44 -10.37
N VAL A 312 -10.14 13.74 -9.77
CA VAL A 312 -9.98 12.36 -9.29
C VAL A 312 -10.44 11.34 -10.34
N THR A 313 -11.47 11.64 -11.13
CA THR A 313 -12.06 10.66 -12.03
C THR A 313 -11.15 10.28 -13.20
N LYS A 314 -11.14 8.98 -13.52
CA LYS A 314 -10.41 8.41 -14.68
C LYS A 314 -11.31 8.12 -15.87
N LYS A 315 -12.64 8.20 -15.71
CA LYS A 315 -13.63 7.90 -16.77
C LYS A 315 -13.73 9.08 -17.74
N PRO A 316 -13.37 8.93 -19.04
CA PRO A 316 -13.34 10.05 -19.97
C PRO A 316 -14.72 10.69 -20.24
N SER A 317 -15.77 9.88 -20.33
CA SER A 317 -17.15 10.35 -20.58
C SER A 317 -17.68 11.21 -19.42
N TYR A 318 -17.52 10.74 -18.19
CA TYR A 318 -17.91 11.45 -16.98
C TYR A 318 -17.11 12.76 -16.81
N LYS A 319 -15.81 12.71 -17.08
CA LYS A 319 -14.92 13.87 -17.04
C LYS A 319 -15.33 14.96 -18.03
N LYS A 320 -15.77 14.57 -19.23
CA LYS A 320 -16.29 15.49 -20.25
C LYS A 320 -17.57 16.17 -19.76
N ARG A 321 -18.50 15.42 -19.18
CA ARG A 321 -19.78 15.96 -18.70
C ARG A 321 -19.61 16.95 -17.55
N ILE A 322 -18.74 16.65 -16.58
CA ILE A 322 -18.40 17.59 -15.49
C ILE A 322 -17.82 18.90 -16.06
N LEU A 323 -16.94 18.82 -17.06
CA LEU A 323 -16.33 20.01 -17.67
C LEU A 323 -17.36 20.89 -18.40
N GLU A 324 -18.39 20.30 -19.00
CA GLU A 324 -19.49 21.04 -19.62
C GLU A 324 -20.29 21.82 -18.56
N LEU A 325 -20.69 21.16 -17.47
CA LEU A 325 -21.41 21.80 -16.37
C LEU A 325 -20.61 22.92 -15.70
N MET A 326 -19.31 22.70 -15.46
CA MET A 326 -18.43 23.74 -14.93
C MET A 326 -18.37 25.00 -15.82
N LYS A 327 -18.48 24.84 -17.15
CA LYS A 327 -18.50 25.97 -18.09
C LYS A 327 -19.85 26.67 -18.13
N GLU A 328 -20.94 25.95 -17.91
CA GLU A 328 -22.29 26.51 -17.84
C GLU A 328 -22.47 27.38 -16.60
N VAL A 329 -21.94 26.95 -15.44
CA VAL A 329 -21.98 27.71 -14.17
C VAL A 329 -21.07 28.95 -14.18
N GLN A 330 -20.08 29.01 -15.07
CA GLN A 330 -19.15 30.15 -15.20
C GLN A 330 -19.60 31.24 -16.19
N LYS A 331 -20.70 31.00 -16.93
CA LYS A 331 -21.37 32.03 -17.73
C LYS A 331 -22.36 32.78 -16.87
#